data_AF-A0A933I6S0-F1
#
_entry.id   AF-A0A933I6S0-F1
#
_cell.length_a   1.000
_cell.length_b   1.000
_cell.length_c   1.000
_cell.angle_alpha   90.00
_cell.angle_beta   90.00
_cell.angle_gamma   90.00
#
_symmetry.space_group_name_H-M   'P 1'
#
loop_
_entity.id
_entity.type
_entity.pdbx_description
1 polymer ?
#
loop_
_entity_poly.entity_id
_entity_poly.type
_entity_poly.pdbx_seq_one_letter_code
_entity_poly.pdbx_strand_id
1 'polypeptide(L)'
;MSEVNTPFPKLKLTVVNVEGECYHGYKIGEELILEDFTHPPKYFCLGLAHALFPVIYALSFGAKFPFRDNQRSLLITCPDGGKLEFKAEIFDKEGKIETLPRDPNHKGPNPKKMVIEVVKAKGKCVFGYKIGDKWETQGLKCIPNFCGAAFHCAFPALFALNFGAKFFFMDDPDSIDTVTCPDGGNIVFKVSRVNDSNAK
;
A
#
# COMPACT_ATOMS: atom_id res chain seq x y z
N MET A 1 -15.63 -8.97 -21.61
CA MET A 1 -14.54 -9.32 -20.68
C MET A 1 -15.14 -10.26 -19.66
N SER A 2 -14.52 -11.42 -19.40
CA SER A 2 -14.96 -12.34 -18.35
C SER A 2 -15.00 -11.61 -17.01
N GLU A 3 -16.01 -11.87 -16.18
CA GLU A 3 -16.05 -11.34 -14.81
C GLU A 3 -14.77 -11.75 -14.07
N VAL A 4 -14.12 -10.79 -13.41
CA VAL A 4 -12.92 -11.03 -12.60
C VAL A 4 -13.38 -11.75 -11.32
N ASN A 5 -13.03 -13.02 -11.17
CA ASN A 5 -13.29 -13.77 -9.95
C ASN A 5 -12.17 -13.50 -8.93
N THR A 6 -12.38 -12.55 -8.02
CA THR A 6 -11.39 -12.11 -7.04
C THR A 6 -11.98 -12.03 -5.63
N PRO A 7 -11.23 -12.39 -4.57
CA PRO A 7 -11.68 -12.22 -3.19
C PRO A 7 -11.52 -10.78 -2.67
N PHE A 8 -10.91 -9.90 -3.47
CA PHE A 8 -10.57 -8.55 -3.06
C PHE A 8 -11.67 -7.54 -3.41
N PRO A 9 -11.79 -6.45 -2.63
CA PRO A 9 -12.80 -5.44 -2.88
C PRO A 9 -12.48 -4.60 -4.12
N LYS A 10 -13.53 -4.18 -4.82
CA LYS A 10 -13.43 -3.16 -5.89
C LYS A 10 -12.98 -1.83 -5.31
N LEU A 11 -12.32 -1.02 -6.13
CA LEU A 11 -11.92 0.34 -5.78
C LEU A 11 -12.43 1.34 -6.82
N LYS A 12 -12.70 2.55 -6.35
CA LYS A 12 -13.06 3.70 -7.19
C LYS A 12 -11.98 4.77 -7.06
N LEU A 13 -11.52 5.30 -8.19
CA LEU A 13 -10.76 6.54 -8.22
C LEU A 13 -11.64 7.62 -8.84
N THR A 14 -11.74 8.78 -8.19
CA THR A 14 -12.36 9.97 -8.78
C THR A 14 -11.27 11.01 -8.98
N VAL A 15 -11.16 11.55 -10.20
CA VAL A 15 -10.27 12.69 -10.47
C VAL A 15 -10.87 13.92 -9.82
N VAL A 16 -10.23 14.46 -8.80
CA VAL A 16 -10.75 15.62 -8.06
C VAL A 16 -10.09 16.93 -8.47
N ASN A 17 -8.89 16.88 -9.06
CA ASN A 17 -8.17 18.07 -9.51
C ASN A 17 -7.28 17.77 -10.72
N VAL A 18 -7.12 18.76 -11.60
CA VAL A 18 -6.21 18.76 -12.75
C VAL A 18 -5.61 20.17 -12.88
N GLU A 19 -4.37 20.33 -12.42
CA GLU A 19 -3.63 21.61 -12.40
C GLU A 19 -2.63 21.73 -13.56
N GLY A 20 -2.41 20.66 -14.33
CA GLY A 20 -1.50 20.64 -15.46
C GLY A 20 -1.91 19.67 -16.56
N GLU A 21 -1.05 19.55 -17.57
CA GLU A 21 -1.30 18.64 -18.69
C GLU A 21 -1.21 17.17 -18.26
N CYS A 22 -2.27 16.41 -18.55
CA CYS A 22 -2.30 14.97 -18.37
C CYS A 22 -1.99 14.26 -19.69
N TYR A 23 -0.85 13.57 -19.79
CA TYR A 23 -0.49 12.79 -20.98
C TYR A 23 -1.46 11.62 -21.24
N HIS A 24 -2.15 11.15 -20.21
CA HIS A 24 -3.15 10.09 -20.33
C HIS A 24 -4.52 10.61 -20.77
N GLY A 25 -4.84 11.85 -20.41
CA GLY A 25 -6.08 12.52 -20.80
C GLY A 25 -7.17 12.59 -19.73
N TYR A 26 -6.93 12.09 -18.52
CA TYR A 26 -7.90 12.11 -17.42
C TYR A 26 -8.48 13.52 -17.15
N LYS A 27 -9.78 13.60 -16.87
CA LYS A 27 -10.52 14.85 -16.62
C LYS A 27 -11.12 14.90 -15.22
N ILE A 28 -11.27 16.10 -14.65
CA ILE A 28 -11.96 16.30 -13.36
C ILE A 28 -13.35 15.67 -13.42
N GLY A 29 -13.71 14.94 -12.37
CA GLY A 29 -14.97 14.22 -12.24
C GLY A 29 -14.98 12.83 -12.89
N GLU A 30 -13.95 12.47 -13.66
CA GLU A 30 -13.84 11.13 -14.23
C GLU A 30 -13.68 10.08 -13.12
N GLU A 31 -14.42 8.98 -13.27
CA GLU A 31 -14.38 7.85 -12.34
C GLU A 31 -13.74 6.64 -13.01
N LEU A 32 -12.76 6.05 -12.32
CA LEU A 32 -12.06 4.85 -12.74
C LEU A 32 -12.38 3.73 -11.75
N ILE A 33 -12.89 2.62 -12.26
CA ILE A 33 -13.18 1.43 -11.45
C ILE A 33 -12.05 0.42 -11.63
N LEU A 34 -11.48 0.02 -10.52
CA LEU A 34 -10.55 -1.11 -10.44
C LEU A 34 -11.34 -2.28 -9.87
N GLU A 35 -11.32 -3.42 -10.56
CA GLU A 35 -12.02 -4.63 -10.09
C GLU A 35 -11.41 -5.14 -8.78
N ASP A 36 -10.12 -4.93 -8.59
CA ASP A 36 -9.41 -4.99 -7.32
C ASP A 36 -8.05 -4.28 -7.46
N PHE A 37 -7.18 -4.36 -6.43
CA PHE A 37 -5.85 -3.75 -6.48
C PHE A 37 -4.88 -4.39 -7.49
N THR A 38 -5.23 -5.52 -8.11
CA THR A 38 -4.45 -6.27 -9.11
C THR A 38 -4.99 -6.15 -10.53
N HIS A 39 -6.25 -5.73 -10.71
CA HIS A 39 -6.95 -5.65 -11.99
C HIS A 39 -7.36 -4.21 -12.32
N PRO A 40 -6.43 -3.39 -12.86
CA PRO A 40 -6.74 -2.04 -13.30
C PRO A 40 -7.57 -2.04 -14.60
N PRO A 41 -8.25 -0.91 -14.90
CA PRO A 41 -8.99 -0.77 -16.16
C PRO A 41 -8.06 -0.82 -17.38
N LYS A 42 -8.63 -1.10 -18.56
CA LYS A 42 -7.88 -1.16 -19.80
C LYS A 42 -7.18 0.19 -20.08
N TYR A 43 -5.92 0.12 -20.48
CA TYR A 43 -5.06 1.28 -20.73
C TYR A 43 -4.82 2.16 -19.50
N PHE A 44 -4.80 1.63 -18.28
CA PHE A 44 -4.54 2.43 -17.08
C PHE A 44 -3.15 3.10 -17.08
N CYS A 45 -3.05 4.32 -16.56
CA CYS A 45 -1.79 5.05 -16.46
C CYS A 45 -0.82 4.34 -15.50
N LEU A 46 0.33 3.88 -16.01
CA LEU A 46 1.33 3.15 -15.19
C LEU A 46 2.02 4.03 -14.14
N GLY A 47 2.19 5.33 -14.43
CA GLY A 47 2.70 6.29 -13.46
C GLY A 47 1.74 6.44 -12.26
N LEU A 48 0.44 6.55 -12.55
CA LEU A 48 -0.58 6.53 -11.50
C LEU A 48 -0.58 5.20 -10.76
N ALA A 49 -0.54 4.06 -11.47
CA ALA A 49 -0.50 2.74 -10.85
C ALA A 49 0.62 2.61 -9.81
N HIS A 50 1.81 3.11 -10.13
CA HIS A 50 2.94 3.11 -9.23
C HIS A 50 2.70 3.92 -7.93
N ALA A 51 2.22 5.17 -8.07
CA ALA A 51 1.96 6.04 -6.93
C ALA A 51 0.76 5.58 -6.09
N LEU A 52 -0.25 5.02 -6.76
CA LEU A 52 -1.50 4.55 -6.18
C LEU A 52 -1.34 3.26 -5.39
N PHE A 53 -0.46 2.36 -5.83
CA PHE A 53 -0.41 0.97 -5.35
C PHE A 53 -0.36 0.83 -3.83
N PRO A 54 0.50 1.53 -3.07
CA PRO A 54 0.53 1.41 -1.60
C PRO A 54 -0.82 1.73 -0.95
N VAL A 55 -1.57 2.69 -1.51
CA VAL A 55 -2.86 3.15 -0.98
C VAL A 55 -3.94 2.11 -1.21
N ILE A 56 -4.10 1.63 -2.46
CA ILE A 56 -5.15 0.67 -2.81
C ILE A 56 -4.86 -0.71 -2.20
N TYR A 57 -3.58 -1.07 -2.07
CA TYR A 57 -3.14 -2.26 -1.36
C TYR A 57 -3.55 -2.16 0.12
N ALA A 58 -3.23 -1.06 0.80
CA ALA A 58 -3.60 -0.84 2.19
C ALA A 58 -5.12 -0.87 2.41
N LEU A 59 -5.89 -0.14 1.59
CA LEU A 59 -7.35 -0.11 1.68
C LEU A 59 -7.97 -1.50 1.55
N SER A 60 -7.49 -2.28 0.57
CA SER A 60 -7.95 -3.66 0.29
C SER A 60 -7.77 -4.60 1.48
N PHE A 61 -6.77 -4.36 2.33
CA PHE A 61 -6.50 -5.13 3.53
C PHE A 61 -6.99 -4.46 4.83
N GLY A 62 -7.94 -3.52 4.71
CA GLY A 62 -8.65 -2.96 5.86
C GLY A 62 -7.96 -1.77 6.54
N ALA A 63 -6.93 -1.17 5.93
CA ALA A 63 -6.29 0.01 6.49
C ALA A 63 -7.25 1.19 6.65
N LYS A 64 -7.07 1.99 7.71
CA LYS A 64 -7.89 3.17 7.98
C LYS A 64 -7.00 4.39 8.08
N PHE A 65 -7.45 5.49 7.48
CA PHE A 65 -6.78 6.79 7.55
C PHE A 65 -7.58 7.70 8.50
N PRO A 66 -7.32 7.66 9.83
CA PRO A 66 -8.17 8.31 10.84
C PRO A 66 -8.26 9.83 10.71
N PHE A 67 -7.33 10.44 9.97
CA PHE A 67 -7.27 11.87 9.69
C PHE A 67 -8.11 12.31 8.47
N ARG A 68 -8.77 11.39 7.75
CA ARG A 68 -9.59 11.68 6.57
C ARG A 68 -11.07 11.73 6.95
N ASP A 69 -11.83 12.58 6.25
CA ASP A 69 -13.30 12.67 6.44
C ASP A 69 -14.00 11.34 6.20
N ASN A 70 -13.57 10.60 5.17
CA ASN A 70 -13.80 9.16 5.05
C ASN A 70 -12.48 8.42 5.29
N GLN A 71 -12.35 7.71 6.41
CA GLN A 71 -11.16 6.93 6.75
C GLN A 71 -10.87 5.78 5.78
N ARG A 72 -11.85 5.38 4.97
CA ARG A 72 -11.72 4.36 3.92
C ARG A 72 -11.46 4.98 2.55
N SER A 73 -10.75 6.10 2.56
CA SER A 73 -10.31 6.84 1.37
C SER A 73 -8.99 7.56 1.58
N LEU A 74 -8.28 7.86 0.50
CA LEU A 74 -7.11 8.74 0.52
C LEU A 74 -7.01 9.54 -0.78
N LEU A 75 -6.46 10.76 -0.71
CA LEU A 75 -6.05 11.49 -1.91
C LEU A 75 -4.64 11.06 -2.29
N ILE A 76 -4.44 10.88 -3.59
CA ILE A 76 -3.15 10.55 -4.17
C ILE A 76 -2.95 11.39 -5.42
N THR A 77 -1.71 11.74 -5.70
CA THR A 77 -1.36 12.52 -6.88
C THR A 77 -0.53 11.69 -7.86
N CYS A 78 -0.54 12.09 -9.13
CA CYS A 78 0.37 11.50 -10.11
C CYS A 78 1.84 11.82 -9.75
N PRO A 79 2.81 10.94 -10.09
CA PRO A 79 4.22 11.16 -9.80
C PRO A 79 4.90 12.16 -10.76
N ASP A 80 4.12 13.07 -11.36
CA ASP A 80 4.56 14.06 -12.34
C ASP A 80 4.20 15.47 -11.83
N GLY A 81 4.85 15.86 -10.73
CA GLY A 81 4.65 17.18 -10.11
C GLY A 81 3.27 17.40 -9.48
N GLY A 82 2.48 16.34 -9.28
CA GLY A 82 1.17 16.45 -8.66
C GLY A 82 0.08 17.11 -9.52
N LYS A 83 0.28 17.19 -10.84
CA LYS A 83 -0.65 17.82 -11.79
C LYS A 83 -2.08 17.28 -11.73
N LEU A 84 -2.26 16.05 -11.26
CA LEU A 84 -3.58 15.44 -11.06
C LEU A 84 -3.68 14.90 -9.64
N GLU A 85 -4.85 15.09 -9.04
CA GLU A 85 -5.21 14.50 -7.75
C GLU A 85 -6.42 13.58 -7.91
N PHE A 86 -6.34 12.39 -7.30
CA PHE A 86 -7.33 11.34 -7.35
C PHE A 86 -7.76 11.00 -5.92
N LYS A 87 -9.07 10.87 -5.70
CA LYS A 87 -9.63 10.28 -4.49
C LYS A 87 -9.79 8.78 -4.69
N ALA A 88 -9.00 7.98 -3.98
CA ALA A 88 -9.16 6.54 -3.93
C ALA A 88 -10.15 6.17 -2.82
N GLU A 89 -11.16 5.38 -3.17
CA GLU A 89 -12.21 4.85 -2.29
C GLU A 89 -12.39 3.35 -2.54
N ILE A 90 -12.96 2.64 -1.58
CA ILE A 90 -13.17 1.20 -1.63
C ILE A 90 -14.66 0.87 -1.52
N PHE A 91 -15.10 -0.17 -2.22
CA PHE A 91 -16.47 -0.67 -2.12
C PHE A 91 -16.62 -1.69 -0.97
N ASP A 92 -17.78 -1.69 -0.31
CA ASP A 92 -18.22 -2.74 0.59
C ASP A 92 -18.76 -3.97 -0.17
N LYS A 93 -19.22 -4.98 0.57
CA LYS A 93 -19.73 -6.24 -0.01
C LYS A 93 -21.05 -6.05 -0.75
N GLU A 94 -21.78 -4.98 -0.43
CA GLU A 94 -23.05 -4.58 -1.02
C GLU A 94 -22.86 -3.69 -2.27
N GLY A 95 -21.61 -3.40 -2.65
CA GLY A 95 -21.29 -2.59 -3.82
C GLY A 95 -21.47 -1.08 -3.60
N LYS A 96 -21.48 -0.61 -2.34
CA LYS A 96 -21.51 0.82 -2.00
C LYS A 96 -20.13 1.28 -1.56
N ILE A 97 -19.87 2.59 -1.66
CA ILE A 97 -18.62 3.15 -1.16
C ILE A 97 -18.58 3.03 0.37
N GLU A 98 -17.57 2.32 0.88
CA GLU A 98 -17.35 2.18 2.31
C GLU A 98 -17.05 3.54 2.91
N THR A 99 -17.86 3.96 3.87
CA THR A 99 -17.73 5.28 4.52
C THR A 99 -17.55 5.09 6.02
N LEU A 100 -16.41 5.54 6.52
CA LEU A 100 -16.12 5.60 7.95
C LEU A 100 -15.77 7.05 8.31
N PRO A 101 -16.57 7.76 9.12
CA PRO A 101 -16.30 9.15 9.47
C PRO A 101 -14.93 9.33 10.12
N ARG A 102 -14.33 10.51 9.95
CA ARG A 102 -13.08 10.90 10.63
C ARG A 102 -13.11 10.57 12.12
N ASP A 103 -11.99 10.06 12.65
CA ASP A 103 -11.88 9.75 14.07
C ASP A 103 -11.77 11.06 14.88
N PRO A 104 -12.74 11.41 15.74
CA PRO A 104 -12.70 12.63 16.54
C PRO A 104 -11.58 12.59 17.59
N ASN A 105 -11.07 11.40 17.92
CA ASN A 105 -9.97 11.20 18.88
C ASN A 105 -8.60 11.13 18.20
N HIS A 106 -8.51 11.35 16.89
CA HIS A 106 -7.22 11.38 16.20
C HIS A 106 -6.39 12.60 16.62
N LYS A 107 -5.36 12.38 17.45
CA LYS A 107 -4.50 13.45 18.00
C LYS A 107 -3.20 13.69 17.22
N GLY A 108 -2.95 12.94 16.15
CA GLY A 108 -1.71 13.02 15.37
C GLY A 108 -1.20 11.64 14.95
N PRO A 109 0.00 11.58 14.35
CA PRO A 109 0.55 10.34 13.84
C PRO A 109 0.76 9.34 14.98
N ASN A 110 0.28 8.11 14.80
CA ASN A 110 0.55 6.96 15.67
C ASN A 110 1.37 5.94 14.87
N PRO A 111 2.64 6.25 14.52
CA PRO A 111 3.45 5.41 13.66
C PRO A 111 3.66 4.05 14.33
N LYS A 112 3.62 2.96 13.57
CA LYS A 112 3.78 1.61 14.10
C LYS A 112 5.23 1.16 14.06
N LYS A 113 5.67 0.44 15.11
CA LYS A 113 6.96 -0.25 15.07
C LYS A 113 6.84 -1.45 14.14
N MET A 114 7.79 -1.59 13.21
CA MET A 114 7.82 -2.68 12.24
C MET A 114 9.22 -3.29 12.17
N VAL A 115 9.26 -4.57 11.81
CA VAL A 115 10.50 -5.32 11.59
C VAL A 115 10.50 -5.87 10.17
N ILE A 116 11.63 -5.72 9.48
CA ILE A 116 11.93 -6.38 8.21
C ILE A 116 13.00 -7.43 8.50
N GLU A 117 12.73 -8.70 8.19
CA GLU A 117 13.61 -9.84 8.40
C GLU A 117 13.87 -10.57 7.09
N VAL A 118 15.12 -10.95 6.80
CA VAL A 118 15.39 -11.87 5.69
C VAL A 118 15.02 -13.29 6.10
N VAL A 119 14.00 -13.85 5.45
CA VAL A 119 13.53 -15.22 5.70
C VAL A 119 14.02 -16.22 4.65
N LYS A 120 14.46 -15.73 3.48
CA LYS A 120 15.05 -16.56 2.44
C LYS A 120 16.12 -15.78 1.68
N ALA A 121 17.23 -16.45 1.41
CA ALA A 121 18.28 -15.95 0.53
C ALA A 121 18.68 -17.03 -0.48
N LYS A 122 18.65 -16.68 -1.76
CA LYS A 122 19.16 -17.46 -2.89
C LYS A 122 20.00 -16.53 -3.76
N GLY A 123 21.01 -17.08 -4.45
CA GLY A 123 21.85 -16.27 -5.33
C GLY A 123 22.72 -15.26 -4.59
N LYS A 124 23.06 -14.14 -5.26
CA LYS A 124 23.99 -13.13 -4.76
C LYS A 124 23.26 -11.82 -4.45
N CYS A 125 23.38 -11.33 -3.21
CA CYS A 125 22.95 -9.98 -2.84
C CYS A 125 24.17 -9.05 -2.78
N VAL A 126 24.18 -7.98 -3.59
CA VAL A 126 25.28 -6.99 -3.59
C VAL A 126 25.36 -6.22 -2.27
N PHE A 127 24.23 -6.01 -1.60
CA PHE A 127 24.16 -5.41 -0.27
C PHE A 127 24.56 -6.37 0.86
N GLY A 128 24.83 -7.65 0.54
CA GLY A 128 25.36 -8.61 1.50
C GLY A 128 24.34 -9.20 2.48
N TYR A 129 23.03 -9.04 2.23
CA TYR A 129 21.97 -9.55 3.11
C TYR A 129 21.97 -11.08 3.21
N LYS A 130 21.69 -11.58 4.42
CA LYS A 130 21.69 -13.00 4.80
C LYS A 130 20.43 -13.33 5.59
N ILE A 131 20.04 -14.60 5.56
CA ILE A 131 18.92 -15.11 6.38
C ILE A 131 19.16 -14.75 7.85
N GLY A 132 18.12 -14.21 8.49
CA GLY A 132 18.17 -13.75 9.88
C GLY A 132 18.58 -12.29 10.07
N ASP A 133 19.06 -11.60 9.02
CA ASP A 133 19.28 -10.15 9.11
C ASP A 133 17.95 -9.43 9.39
N LYS A 134 18.00 -8.46 10.30
CA LYS A 134 16.81 -7.73 10.80
C LYS A 134 17.05 -6.24 10.83
N TRP A 135 16.00 -5.50 10.48
CA TRP A 135 15.95 -4.06 10.61
C TRP A 135 14.63 -3.64 11.24
N GLU A 136 14.69 -2.64 12.11
CA GLU A 136 13.52 -2.01 12.68
C GLU A 136 13.24 -0.67 12.02
N THR A 137 11.96 -0.31 11.88
CA THR A 137 11.54 1.04 11.53
C THR A 137 10.33 1.47 12.36
N GLN A 138 10.16 2.79 12.49
CA GLN A 138 9.00 3.40 13.12
C GLN A 138 8.19 4.14 12.06
N GLY A 139 6.99 3.64 11.78
CA GLY A 139 6.14 4.13 10.71
C GLY A 139 6.82 4.01 9.35
N LEU A 140 6.78 5.08 8.55
CA LEU A 140 7.29 5.08 7.17
C LEU A 140 8.72 5.63 7.04
N LYS A 141 9.49 5.62 8.13
CA LYS A 141 10.87 6.11 8.12
C LYS A 141 11.75 5.20 7.26
N CYS A 142 12.61 5.82 6.43
CA CYS A 142 13.69 5.12 5.76
C CYS A 142 14.66 4.53 6.79
N ILE A 143 15.12 3.32 6.54
CA ILE A 143 16.08 2.62 7.39
C ILE A 143 17.49 3.00 6.92
N PRO A 144 18.37 3.55 7.80
CA PRO A 144 19.72 3.90 7.41
C PRO A 144 20.48 2.72 6.81
N ASN A 145 21.19 2.96 5.70
CA ASN A 145 21.98 1.95 4.98
C ASN A 145 21.20 0.72 4.47
N PHE A 146 19.87 0.76 4.50
CA PHE A 146 19.05 -0.28 3.89
C PHE A 146 18.97 -0.08 2.38
N CYS A 147 18.90 -1.18 1.64
CA CYS A 147 18.86 -1.19 0.19
C CYS A 147 17.59 -0.46 -0.28
N GLY A 148 17.75 0.64 -1.00
CA GLY A 148 16.62 1.45 -1.48
C GLY A 148 15.68 0.66 -2.38
N ALA A 149 16.20 -0.26 -3.19
CA ALA A 149 15.39 -1.14 -4.03
C ALA A 149 14.56 -2.13 -3.20
N ALA A 150 15.14 -2.69 -2.12
CA ALA A 150 14.39 -3.54 -1.20
C ALA A 150 13.33 -2.73 -0.42
N PHE A 151 13.66 -1.50 -0.01
CA PHE A 151 12.71 -0.61 0.66
C PHE A 151 11.52 -0.30 -0.23
N HIS A 152 11.77 0.02 -1.51
CA HIS A 152 10.74 0.27 -2.50
C HIS A 152 9.76 -0.91 -2.63
N CYS A 153 10.28 -2.14 -2.74
CA CYS A 153 9.44 -3.35 -2.79
C CYS A 153 8.69 -3.64 -1.48
N ALA A 154 9.28 -3.32 -0.32
CA ALA A 154 8.64 -3.49 0.98
C ALA A 154 7.62 -2.40 1.31
N PHE A 155 7.69 -1.24 0.64
CA PHE A 155 6.93 -0.06 1.00
C PHE A 155 5.41 -0.27 1.01
N PRO A 156 4.77 -0.97 0.04
CA PRO A 156 3.34 -1.23 0.11
C PRO A 156 2.92 -1.99 1.38
N ALA A 157 3.71 -2.98 1.81
CA ALA A 157 3.45 -3.73 3.03
C ALA A 157 3.68 -2.88 4.29
N LEU A 158 4.77 -2.10 4.34
CA LEU A 158 5.05 -1.15 5.43
C LEU A 158 3.94 -0.12 5.56
N PHE A 159 3.45 0.42 4.42
CA PHE A 159 2.38 1.39 4.37
C PHE A 159 1.06 0.79 4.89
N ALA A 160 0.67 -0.38 4.38
CA ALA A 160 -0.53 -1.08 4.82
C ALA A 160 -0.50 -1.39 6.32
N LEU A 161 0.57 -2.00 6.82
CA LEU A 161 0.73 -2.34 8.24
C LEU A 161 0.81 -1.09 9.12
N ASN A 162 1.40 0.01 8.67
CA ASN A 162 1.40 1.24 9.47
C ASN A 162 -0.03 1.78 9.71
N PHE A 163 -0.95 1.60 8.76
CA PHE A 163 -2.32 2.10 8.82
C PHE A 163 -3.37 1.05 9.24
N GLY A 164 -2.94 -0.03 9.89
CA GLY A 164 -3.89 -0.96 10.52
C GLY A 164 -4.34 -2.12 9.62
N ALA A 165 -3.79 -2.27 8.41
CA ALA A 165 -4.12 -3.41 7.56
C ALA A 165 -3.83 -4.75 8.25
N LYS A 166 -4.53 -5.80 7.81
CA LYS A 166 -4.38 -7.18 8.26
C LYS A 166 -4.34 -8.12 7.05
N PHE A 167 -3.31 -8.96 6.96
CA PHE A 167 -3.16 -9.94 5.89
C PHE A 167 -3.78 -11.29 6.29
N PHE A 168 -5.11 -11.40 6.19
CA PHE A 168 -5.86 -12.56 6.71
C PHE A 168 -5.54 -13.92 6.06
N PHE A 169 -4.78 -13.93 4.96
CA PHE A 169 -4.29 -15.13 4.28
C PHE A 169 -2.92 -15.59 4.79
N MET A 170 -2.31 -14.85 5.73
CA MET A 170 -1.06 -15.22 6.40
C MET A 170 -1.35 -15.83 7.77
N ASP A 171 -0.46 -16.69 8.27
CA ASP A 171 -0.58 -17.29 9.61
C ASP A 171 -0.61 -16.23 10.72
N ASP A 172 0.19 -15.17 10.57
CA ASP A 172 0.14 -13.97 11.40
C ASP A 172 -0.39 -12.79 10.57
N PRO A 173 -1.64 -12.32 10.81
CA PRO A 173 -2.23 -11.21 10.08
C PRO A 173 -1.50 -9.87 10.22
N ASP A 174 -0.59 -9.75 11.19
CA ASP A 174 0.29 -8.58 11.37
C ASP A 174 1.60 -8.68 10.58
N SER A 175 1.74 -9.68 9.69
CA SER A 175 2.95 -9.87 8.89
C SER A 175 2.69 -10.39 7.47
N ILE A 176 3.67 -10.21 6.59
CA ILE A 176 3.71 -10.81 5.26
C ILE A 176 5.15 -11.21 4.95
N ASP A 177 5.38 -12.44 4.49
CA ASP A 177 6.71 -13.05 4.27
C ASP A 177 7.03 -13.36 2.81
N THR A 178 6.31 -12.70 1.90
CA THR A 178 6.42 -12.85 0.45
C THR A 178 7.01 -11.63 -0.23
N VAL A 179 7.47 -10.63 0.53
CA VAL A 179 8.08 -9.41 -0.04
C VAL A 179 9.43 -9.77 -0.64
N THR A 180 9.57 -9.64 -1.95
CA THR A 180 10.81 -10.03 -2.66
C THR A 180 11.62 -8.82 -3.11
N CYS A 181 12.94 -8.94 -3.02
CA CYS A 181 13.88 -8.09 -3.75
C CYS A 181 13.54 -8.10 -5.27
N PRO A 182 13.64 -6.96 -5.98
CA PRO A 182 13.30 -6.91 -7.40
C PRO A 182 14.29 -7.69 -8.29
N ASP A 183 15.48 -7.99 -7.76
CA ASP A 183 16.51 -8.78 -8.42
C ASP A 183 16.21 -10.29 -8.32
N GLY A 184 15.26 -10.76 -9.13
CA GLY A 184 14.93 -12.19 -9.27
C GLY A 184 14.37 -12.86 -8.00
N GLY A 185 13.98 -12.08 -7.00
CA GLY A 185 13.58 -12.55 -5.68
C GLY A 185 14.70 -13.26 -4.94
N ASN A 186 15.97 -12.87 -5.17
CA ASN A 186 17.14 -13.44 -4.51
C ASN A 186 17.04 -13.34 -2.98
N ILE A 187 16.47 -12.25 -2.47
CA ILE A 187 16.16 -12.09 -1.05
C ILE A 187 14.64 -11.99 -0.89
N VAL A 188 14.09 -12.73 0.07
CA VAL A 188 12.70 -12.63 0.50
C VAL A 188 12.66 -12.14 1.95
N PHE A 189 11.81 -11.15 2.19
CA PHE A 189 11.66 -10.47 3.44
C PHE A 189 10.31 -10.81 4.08
N LYS A 190 10.33 -11.01 5.39
CA LYS A 190 9.16 -10.88 6.26
C LYS A 190 9.07 -9.47 6.79
N VAL A 191 7.95 -8.81 6.54
CA VAL A 191 7.61 -7.51 7.10
C VAL A 191 6.54 -7.73 8.15
N SER A 192 6.78 -7.30 9.39
CA SER A 192 5.86 -7.50 10.51
C SER A 192 5.60 -6.20 11.27
N ARG A 193 4.36 -5.98 11.69
CA ARG A 193 4.00 -4.97 12.70
C ARG A 193 4.23 -5.56 14.08
N VAL A 194 4.99 -4.87 14.91
CA VAL A 194 5.20 -5.27 16.30
C VAL A 194 4.00 -4.81 17.11
N ASN A 195 3.28 -5.76 17.70
CA ASN A 195 2.26 -5.46 18.71
C ASN A 195 2.95 -5.19 20.04
N ASP A 196 2.54 -4.15 20.76
CA ASP A 196 3.10 -3.80 22.08
C ASP A 196 2.97 -4.95 23.11
N SER A 197 2.09 -5.93 22.86
CA SER A 197 1.93 -7.15 23.67
C SER A 197 3.12 -8.13 23.60
N ASN A 198 3.96 -8.03 22.56
CA ASN A 198 5.10 -8.94 22.33
C ASN A 198 6.45 -8.30 22.69
N ALA A 199 6.45 -7.11 23.30
CA ALA A 199 7.64 -6.49 23.87
C ALA A 199 7.72 -6.85 25.37
N LYS A 200 8.04 -8.10 25.67
CA LYS A 200 8.46 -8.55 27.01
C LYS A 200 9.70 -9.40 26.90
#